data_AF-A0A2P6TD08-F1
#
_entry.id   AF-A0A2P6TD08-F1
#
_cell.length_a   1.000
_cell.length_b   1.000
_cell.length_c   1.000
_cell.angle_alpha   90.00
_cell.angle_beta   90.00
_cell.angle_gamma   90.00
#
_symmetry.space_group_name_H-M   'P 1'
#
loop_
_entity.id
_entity.type
_entity.pdbx_description
1 polymer ?
#
loop_
_entity_poly.entity_id
_entity_poly.type
_entity_poly.pdbx_seq_one_letter_code
_entity_poly.pdbx_strand_id
1 'polypeptide(L)'
;MRAVGPTSQLRQLRSCRQSRRLQRCQAEGGGAAPPAAGGSSCGGSERADAVAIEYRGRTVQAERGGTLRTAMLEAGVTPHNGRATLINCRGLGTCGTCAVEVQGPVDPQQWTAAERLRLHFPPHAPPGNQRLRLACQVACQGDVRVIKRSGFWGQGEAVLPDLPAADSSSSSGSSAASVAPLGQLEFVLDRRRQKNTS
;
A
#
# COMPACT_ATOMS: atom_id res chain seq x y z
N MET A 1 17.54 -30.01 -54.67
CA MET A 1 16.07 -29.90 -54.50
C MET A 1 15.81 -28.53 -53.87
N ARG A 2 15.43 -27.52 -54.68
CA ARG A 2 14.09 -26.87 -54.75
C ARG A 2 13.66 -26.25 -53.40
N ALA A 3 13.18 -25.01 -53.26
CA ALA A 3 12.98 -23.84 -54.11
C ALA A 3 12.59 -22.66 -53.18
N VAL A 4 12.53 -21.45 -53.75
CA VAL A 4 12.34 -20.14 -53.12
C VAL A 4 10.87 -19.71 -53.03
N GLY A 5 10.49 -19.07 -51.90
CA GLY A 5 9.40 -18.06 -51.71
C GLY A 5 7.92 -18.48 -51.95
N PRO A 6 6.92 -17.57 -51.84
CA PRO A 6 6.92 -16.20 -51.28
C PRO A 6 5.62 -15.77 -50.51
N THR A 7 5.54 -14.47 -50.16
CA THR A 7 4.35 -13.55 -50.15
C THR A 7 3.17 -13.69 -49.16
N SER A 8 2.85 -12.57 -48.47
CA SER A 8 1.64 -11.72 -48.65
C SER A 8 1.29 -11.00 -47.34
N GLN A 9 1.67 -9.75 -47.10
CA GLN A 9 1.04 -8.47 -47.50
C GLN A 9 -0.47 -8.27 -47.19
N LEU A 10 -0.71 -7.16 -46.46
CA LEU A 10 -1.77 -6.13 -46.63
C LEU A 10 -3.25 -6.43 -46.29
N ARG A 11 -3.80 -5.65 -45.35
CA ARG A 11 -4.85 -4.60 -45.55
C ARG A 11 -5.41 -4.17 -44.19
N GLN A 12 -5.21 -2.93 -43.73
CA GLN A 12 -5.92 -1.70 -44.09
C GLN A 12 -7.43 -1.68 -43.75
N LEU A 13 -7.74 -0.85 -42.74
CA LEU A 13 -8.59 0.36 -42.82
C LEU A 13 -10.13 0.26 -42.88
N ARG A 14 -10.70 1.18 -42.07
CA ARG A 14 -11.94 1.99 -42.26
C ARG A 14 -13.28 1.35 -41.95
N SER A 15 -14.04 2.02 -41.09
CA SER A 15 -15.21 2.86 -41.47
C SER A 15 -16.12 2.99 -40.24
N CYS A 16 -16.27 4.17 -39.62
CA CYS A 16 -17.18 5.23 -40.04
C CYS A 16 -18.61 4.73 -40.34
N ARG A 17 -19.55 5.05 -39.43
CA ARG A 17 -20.98 5.36 -39.67
C ARG A 17 -21.50 5.92 -38.33
N GLN A 18 -21.54 7.23 -38.12
CA GLN A 18 -22.56 8.18 -38.60
C GLN A 18 -23.98 7.66 -38.34
N SER A 19 -24.75 8.29 -37.44
CA SER A 19 -25.54 9.49 -37.79
C SER A 19 -26.66 9.76 -36.78
N ARG A 20 -26.64 10.98 -36.24
CA ARG A 20 -27.72 11.98 -36.20
C ARG A 20 -29.15 11.52 -35.83
N ARG A 21 -29.70 12.13 -34.77
CA ARG A 21 -30.95 12.90 -34.92
C ARG A 21 -31.07 14.00 -33.85
N LEU A 22 -31.02 15.23 -34.35
CA LEU A 22 -31.51 16.44 -33.70
C LEU A 22 -33.04 16.46 -33.79
N GLN A 23 -33.74 16.89 -32.73
CA GLN A 23 -34.91 17.78 -32.86
C GLN A 23 -35.30 18.44 -31.52
N ARG A 24 -34.74 19.65 -31.34
CA ARG A 24 -35.36 20.93 -30.97
C ARG A 24 -36.85 20.92 -30.57
N CYS A 25 -37.17 21.51 -29.41
CA CYS A 25 -38.33 22.38 -29.19
C CYS A 25 -38.03 23.37 -28.05
N GLN A 26 -38.31 24.65 -28.31
CA GLN A 26 -38.19 25.80 -27.42
C GLN A 26 -39.46 25.94 -26.58
N ALA A 27 -39.33 26.42 -25.33
CA ALA A 27 -40.39 27.14 -24.64
C ALA A 27 -39.76 28.12 -23.63
N GLU A 28 -40.11 29.39 -23.76
CA GLU A 28 -39.72 30.49 -22.88
C GLU A 28 -40.67 30.60 -21.68
N GLY A 29 -40.21 31.21 -20.59
CA GLY A 29 -41.11 31.76 -19.56
C GLY A 29 -40.53 31.89 -18.15
N GLY A 30 -39.82 33.00 -17.90
CA GLY A 30 -39.93 33.89 -16.73
C GLY A 30 -39.75 33.37 -15.28
N GLY A 31 -38.82 34.01 -14.55
CA GLY A 31 -39.06 34.36 -13.13
C GLY A 31 -37.94 34.08 -12.13
N ALA A 32 -37.26 35.15 -11.70
CA ALA A 32 -36.67 35.41 -10.38
C ALA A 32 -35.43 34.58 -9.89
N ALA A 33 -34.29 35.27 -9.81
CA ALA A 33 -33.31 35.12 -8.71
C ALA A 33 -33.81 35.93 -7.48
N PRO A 34 -33.32 35.76 -6.22
CA PRO A 34 -32.04 35.20 -5.72
C PRO A 34 -32.24 34.36 -4.41
N PRO A 35 -31.29 34.21 -3.44
CA PRO A 35 -29.83 34.32 -3.44
C PRO A 35 -29.09 33.03 -3.01
N ALA A 36 -27.77 33.07 -3.16
CA ALA A 36 -26.80 32.09 -2.70
C ALA A 36 -26.81 31.94 -1.16
N ALA A 37 -26.81 30.69 -0.68
CA ALA A 37 -26.15 30.26 0.56
C ALA A 37 -26.13 28.73 0.67
N GLY A 38 -24.96 28.18 0.95
CA GLY A 38 -24.84 26.91 1.65
C GLY A 38 -25.10 25.66 0.84
N GLY A 39 -24.23 25.40 -0.14
CA GLY A 39 -23.98 24.02 -0.56
C GLY A 39 -23.47 23.25 0.65
N SER A 40 -24.37 22.58 1.36
CA SER A 40 -24.01 21.38 2.09
C SER A 40 -23.81 20.32 1.03
N SER A 41 -22.66 20.40 0.35
CA SER A 41 -22.09 19.20 -0.22
C SER A 41 -21.92 18.27 0.97
N CYS A 42 -22.84 17.31 1.06
CA CYS A 42 -22.46 15.99 1.48
C CYS A 42 -21.23 15.64 0.65
N GLY A 43 -20.06 15.98 1.19
CA GLY A 43 -18.78 15.53 0.70
C GLY A 43 -18.83 14.03 0.83
N GLY A 44 -19.29 13.38 -0.24
CA GLY A 44 -18.94 12.01 -0.50
C GLY A 44 -17.43 12.01 -0.54
N SER A 45 -16.81 11.71 0.60
CA SER A 45 -15.54 11.00 0.60
C SER A 45 -15.83 9.75 -0.21
N GLU A 46 -15.56 9.82 -1.51
CA GLU A 46 -15.34 8.66 -2.35
C GLU A 46 -14.59 7.66 -1.49
N ARG A 47 -15.08 6.42 -1.38
CA ARG A 47 -14.42 5.35 -0.62
C ARG A 47 -12.96 5.40 -1.01
N ALA A 48 -12.13 5.99 -0.14
CA ALA A 48 -10.73 6.20 -0.38
C ALA A 48 -10.19 4.85 -0.82
N ASP A 49 -9.51 4.85 -1.97
CA ASP A 49 -9.16 3.69 -2.77
C ASP A 49 -8.50 2.63 -1.86
N ALA A 50 -9.32 1.78 -1.25
CA ALA A 50 -8.92 1.00 -0.08
C ALA A 50 -8.33 -0.31 -0.56
N VAL A 51 -7.27 -0.74 0.10
CA VAL A 51 -6.54 -1.96 -0.23
C VAL A 51 -6.43 -2.84 1.01
N ALA A 52 -6.51 -4.15 0.82
CA ALA A 52 -6.40 -5.12 1.89
C ALA A 52 -4.94 -5.57 2.07
N ILE A 53 -4.47 -5.61 3.32
CA ILE A 53 -3.19 -6.19 3.71
C ILE A 53 -3.47 -7.45 4.52
N GLU A 54 -3.12 -8.61 3.99
CA GLU A 54 -3.15 -9.88 4.72
C GLU A 54 -1.86 -10.08 5.51
N TYR A 55 -1.96 -10.20 6.83
CA TYR A 55 -0.81 -10.33 7.70
C TYR A 55 -1.11 -11.20 8.93
N ARG A 56 -0.41 -12.34 9.06
CA ARG A 56 -0.47 -13.24 10.23
C ARG A 56 -1.92 -13.54 10.67
N GLY A 57 -2.76 -13.97 9.73
CA GLY A 57 -4.16 -14.32 9.98
C GLY A 57 -5.11 -13.13 10.15
N ARG A 58 -4.63 -11.89 10.01
CA ARG A 58 -5.45 -10.67 10.08
C ARG A 58 -5.51 -9.97 8.73
N THR A 59 -6.67 -9.41 8.42
CA THR A 59 -6.85 -8.48 7.29
C THR A 59 -6.88 -7.06 7.81
N VAL A 60 -5.99 -6.21 7.27
CA VAL A 60 -5.88 -4.80 7.59
C VAL A 60 -6.33 -3.98 6.38
N GLN A 61 -7.16 -2.96 6.61
CA GLN A 61 -7.54 -2.02 5.56
C GLN A 61 -6.56 -0.85 5.55
N ALA A 62 -6.09 -0.47 4.38
CA ALA A 62 -5.15 0.62 4.16
C ALA A 62 -5.59 1.50 3.00
N GLU A 63 -5.15 2.75 3.00
CA GLU A 63 -5.27 3.62 1.83
C GLU A 63 -4.28 3.18 0.73
N ARG A 64 -4.72 3.16 -0.53
CA ARG A 64 -3.80 2.98 -1.67
C ARG A 64 -2.72 4.07 -1.63
N GLY A 65 -1.46 3.66 -1.79
CA GLY A 65 -0.29 4.53 -1.67
C GLY A 65 0.22 4.68 -0.23
N GLY A 66 -0.51 4.18 0.77
CA GLY A 66 -0.08 4.13 2.16
C GLY A 66 1.17 3.27 2.35
N THR A 67 2.06 3.68 3.27
CA THR A 67 3.28 2.90 3.58
C THR A 67 2.90 1.65 4.38
N LEU A 68 3.42 0.47 4.00
CA LEU A 68 3.03 -0.79 4.65
C LEU A 68 3.26 -0.76 6.16
N ARG A 69 4.43 -0.30 6.62
CA ARG A 69 4.72 -0.16 8.06
C ARG A 69 3.66 0.71 8.75
N THR A 70 3.36 1.88 8.19
CA THR A 70 2.42 2.84 8.77
C THR A 70 1.04 2.22 8.89
N ALA A 71 0.49 1.70 7.79
CA ALA A 71 -0.83 1.09 7.74
C ALA A 71 -0.98 -0.08 8.72
N MET A 72 0.06 -0.93 8.82
CA MET A 72 0.10 -2.03 9.79
C MET A 72 0.04 -1.52 11.23
N LEU A 73 0.90 -0.55 11.58
CA LEU A 73 0.97 -0.01 12.94
C LEU A 73 -0.32 0.71 13.35
N GLU A 74 -0.94 1.46 12.43
CA GLU A 74 -2.24 2.10 12.64
C GLU A 74 -3.35 1.08 12.90
N ALA A 75 -3.29 -0.09 12.26
CA ALA A 75 -4.21 -1.19 12.49
C ALA A 75 -3.88 -2.08 13.71
N GLY A 76 -2.88 -1.68 14.51
CA GLY A 76 -2.48 -2.41 15.71
C GLY A 76 -1.80 -3.75 15.42
N VAL A 77 -1.08 -3.86 14.30
CA VAL A 77 -0.14 -4.97 14.03
C VAL A 77 1.24 -4.43 13.75
N THR A 78 2.28 -5.16 14.18
CA THR A 78 3.66 -4.73 13.97
C THR A 78 4.38 -5.61 12.93
N PRO A 79 5.13 -5.01 11.97
CA PRO A 79 6.08 -5.75 11.13
C PRO A 79 7.41 -6.04 11.85
N HIS A 80 7.55 -5.67 13.12
CA HIS A 80 8.76 -5.85 13.92
C HIS A 80 8.63 -7.06 14.86
N ASN A 81 9.75 -7.76 15.08
CA ASN A 81 9.78 -8.95 15.94
C ASN A 81 10.20 -8.61 17.36
N GLY A 82 9.42 -9.06 18.35
CA GLY A 82 9.73 -8.93 19.78
C GLY A 82 10.13 -7.50 20.17
N ARG A 83 11.31 -7.34 20.78
CA ARG A 83 11.82 -6.03 21.22
C ARG A 83 12.15 -5.06 20.08
N ALA A 84 12.21 -5.52 18.84
CA ALA A 84 12.40 -4.64 17.69
C ALA A 84 11.23 -3.67 17.49
N THR A 85 10.05 -3.93 18.08
CA THR A 85 8.95 -2.95 18.14
C THR A 85 9.36 -1.68 18.88
N LEU A 86 10.19 -1.79 19.93
CA LEU A 86 10.71 -0.65 20.69
C LEU A 86 11.98 -0.07 20.06
N ILE A 87 12.82 -0.91 19.47
CA ILE A 87 14.16 -0.56 18.95
C ILE A 87 14.13 -0.61 17.41
N ASN A 88 13.52 0.39 16.80
CA ASN A 88 13.45 0.53 15.34
C ASN A 88 13.78 1.97 14.87
N CYS A 89 14.02 2.13 13.57
CA CYS A 89 14.43 3.40 12.95
C CYS A 89 13.27 4.32 12.52
N ARG A 90 12.04 4.01 12.89
CA ARG A 90 10.82 4.80 12.62
C ARG A 90 10.54 5.15 11.16
N GLY A 91 11.08 4.36 10.23
CA GLY A 91 10.83 4.56 8.81
C GLY A 91 12.03 5.07 7.99
N LEU A 92 13.19 5.29 8.61
CA LEU A 92 14.40 5.74 7.90
C LEU A 92 14.99 4.70 6.93
N GLY A 93 14.62 3.43 7.05
CA GLY A 93 15.15 2.35 6.22
C GLY A 93 16.54 1.83 6.65
N THR A 94 17.02 2.22 7.84
CA THR A 94 18.40 1.93 8.30
C THR A 94 18.52 0.75 9.28
N CYS A 95 17.48 0.42 10.06
CA CYS A 95 17.60 -0.68 11.03
C CYS A 95 17.40 -2.08 10.43
N GLY A 96 16.59 -2.20 9.37
CA GLY A 96 16.22 -3.48 8.75
C GLY A 96 15.23 -4.34 9.55
N THR A 97 14.75 -3.90 10.72
CA THR A 97 13.91 -4.75 11.59
C THR A 97 12.47 -4.94 11.06
N CYS A 98 12.04 -4.08 10.14
CA CYS A 98 10.77 -4.20 9.41
C CYS A 98 10.88 -5.04 8.11
N ALA A 99 11.92 -5.86 7.96
CA ALA A 99 12.04 -6.72 6.79
C ALA A 99 10.90 -7.76 6.75
N VAL A 100 10.22 -7.85 5.61
CA VAL A 100 9.07 -8.71 5.34
C VAL A 100 9.14 -9.21 3.90
N GLU A 101 8.50 -10.33 3.59
CA GLU A 101 8.20 -10.67 2.20
C GLU A 101 6.86 -10.04 1.82
N VAL A 102 6.77 -9.59 0.58
CA VAL A 102 5.58 -8.92 0.06
C VAL A 102 5.16 -9.59 -1.24
N GLN A 103 3.89 -10.02 -1.28
CA GLN A 103 3.26 -10.60 -2.45
C GLN A 103 2.10 -9.68 -2.84
N GLY A 104 2.11 -9.16 -4.07
CA GLY A 104 1.11 -8.22 -4.56
C GLY A 104 1.71 -6.90 -5.03
N PRO A 105 0.87 -5.96 -5.52
CA PRO A 105 1.29 -4.71 -6.10
C PRO A 105 1.78 -3.72 -5.03
N VAL A 106 3.05 -3.33 -5.14
CA VAL A 106 3.67 -2.30 -4.29
C VAL A 106 4.45 -1.29 -5.10
N ASP A 107 4.59 -0.10 -4.53
CA ASP A 107 5.44 0.96 -5.05
C ASP A 107 6.54 1.35 -4.05
N PRO A 108 7.81 1.41 -4.46
CA PRO A 108 8.34 0.95 -5.75
C PRO A 108 8.38 -0.59 -5.85
N GLN A 109 8.24 -1.11 -7.08
CA GLN A 109 8.30 -2.55 -7.33
C GLN A 109 9.70 -3.14 -7.07
N GLN A 110 10.76 -2.38 -7.37
CA GLN A 110 12.15 -2.76 -7.11
C GLN A 110 12.65 -2.16 -5.79
N TRP A 111 13.77 -2.68 -5.29
CA TRP A 111 14.44 -2.12 -4.10
C TRP A 111 14.82 -0.66 -4.30
N THR A 112 14.46 0.16 -3.32
CA THR A 112 15.02 1.50 -3.16
C THR A 112 16.53 1.44 -2.88
N ALA A 113 17.24 2.57 -3.02
CA ALA A 113 18.65 2.65 -2.65
C ALA A 113 18.89 2.28 -1.17
N ALA A 114 17.98 2.70 -0.27
CA ALA A 114 18.04 2.37 1.15
C ALA A 114 17.85 0.87 1.40
N GLU A 115 16.87 0.23 0.74
CA GLU A 115 16.68 -1.21 0.80
C GLU A 115 17.91 -1.97 0.29
N ARG A 116 18.44 -1.57 -0.87
CA ARG A 116 19.63 -2.20 -1.45
C ARG A 116 20.83 -2.12 -0.51
N LEU A 117 21.10 -0.97 0.09
CA LEU A 117 22.18 -0.86 1.07
C LEU A 117 21.90 -1.72 2.30
N ARG A 118 20.70 -1.60 2.89
CA ARG A 118 20.42 -2.21 4.18
C ARG A 118 20.28 -3.72 4.12
N LEU A 119 19.65 -4.27 3.08
CA LEU A 119 19.42 -5.71 2.92
C LEU A 119 20.69 -6.47 2.47
N HIS A 120 21.77 -5.78 2.10
CA HIS A 120 23.10 -6.38 1.92
C HIS A 120 23.98 -6.29 3.18
N PHE A 121 23.52 -5.62 4.23
CA PHE A 121 24.26 -5.48 5.47
C PHE A 121 23.78 -6.52 6.51
N PRO A 122 24.67 -7.11 7.32
CA PRO A 122 24.30 -8.08 8.34
C PRO A 122 23.11 -7.65 9.23
N PRO A 123 22.26 -8.60 9.67
CA PRO A 123 22.35 -10.04 9.42
C PRO A 123 21.75 -10.50 8.08
N HIS A 124 21.34 -9.56 7.21
CA HIS A 124 20.81 -9.90 5.88
C HIS A 124 21.95 -10.10 4.89
N ALA A 125 21.81 -11.11 4.03
CA ALA A 125 22.76 -11.39 2.96
C ALA A 125 22.07 -12.20 1.84
N PRO A 126 22.61 -12.19 0.61
CA PRO A 126 22.21 -13.13 -0.42
C PRO A 126 22.42 -14.59 -0.02
N PRO A 127 21.59 -15.52 -0.52
CA PRO A 127 20.42 -15.29 -1.36
C PRO A 127 19.15 -14.94 -0.56
N GLY A 128 19.15 -15.16 0.75
CA GLY A 128 17.96 -15.03 1.60
C GLY A 128 17.39 -13.62 1.69
N ASN A 129 18.20 -12.59 1.42
CA ASN A 129 17.73 -11.20 1.38
C ASN A 129 16.82 -10.88 0.19
N GLN A 130 16.92 -11.60 -0.94
CA GLN A 130 16.28 -11.24 -2.21
C GLN A 130 14.75 -11.24 -2.14
N ARG A 131 14.17 -12.07 -1.26
CA ARG A 131 12.71 -12.13 -1.01
C ARG A 131 12.20 -10.99 -0.14
N LEU A 132 13.08 -10.24 0.52
CA LEU A 132 12.71 -9.25 1.54
C LEU A 132 12.52 -7.86 0.93
N ARG A 133 11.56 -7.14 1.51
CA ARG A 133 11.34 -5.70 1.37
C ARG A 133 11.38 -5.06 2.75
N LEU A 134 11.70 -3.78 2.83
CA LEU A 134 11.53 -3.03 4.08
C LEU A 134 10.13 -2.43 4.09
N ALA A 135 9.26 -2.88 5.01
CA ALA A 135 7.86 -2.42 5.08
C ALA A 135 7.73 -0.89 5.18
N CYS A 136 8.75 -0.19 5.69
CA CYS A 136 8.75 1.27 5.77
C CYS A 136 9.16 2.00 4.48
N GLN A 137 9.64 1.30 3.46
CA GLN A 137 10.09 1.91 2.19
C GLN A 137 9.13 1.62 1.03
N VAL A 138 8.08 0.83 1.28
CA VAL A 138 7.13 0.38 0.26
C VAL A 138 5.71 0.81 0.59
N ALA A 139 4.95 1.16 -0.45
CA ALA A 139 3.54 1.48 -0.37
C ALA A 139 2.69 0.38 -0.98
N CYS A 140 1.52 0.12 -0.39
CA CYS A 140 0.51 -0.78 -0.96
C CYS A 140 -0.20 -0.09 -2.13
N GLN A 141 -0.15 -0.70 -3.31
CA GLN A 141 -0.84 -0.20 -4.51
C GLN A 141 -2.04 -1.06 -4.91
N GLY A 142 -2.45 -1.97 -4.04
CA GLY A 142 -3.54 -2.93 -4.22
C GLY A 142 -3.46 -3.96 -3.09
N ASP A 143 -4.24 -5.03 -3.19
CA ASP A 143 -4.27 -6.05 -2.15
C ASP A 143 -2.93 -6.78 -2.06
N VAL A 144 -2.37 -6.84 -0.86
CA VAL A 144 -1.03 -7.38 -0.61
C VAL A 144 -1.04 -8.39 0.52
N ARG A 145 -0.27 -9.45 0.36
CA ARG A 145 0.01 -10.42 1.41
C ARG A 145 1.42 -10.19 1.94
N VAL A 146 1.52 -9.97 3.25
CA VAL A 146 2.77 -9.68 3.95
C VAL A 146 3.14 -10.87 4.83
N ILE A 147 4.38 -11.35 4.69
CA ILE A 147 4.88 -12.48 5.45
C ILE A 147 6.04 -12.02 6.32
N LYS A 148 5.93 -12.22 7.64
CA LYS A 148 7.02 -11.99 8.57
C LYS A 148 7.75 -13.28 8.88
N ARG A 149 9.08 -13.26 8.76
CA ARG A 149 9.95 -14.36 9.15
C ARG A 149 10.49 -14.19 10.58
N SER A 150 11.02 -15.28 11.12
CA SER A 150 11.67 -15.38 12.43
C SER A 150 13.00 -14.61 12.51
N GLY A 151 13.56 -14.52 13.72
CA GLY A 151 14.78 -13.77 14.00
C GLY A 151 14.54 -12.28 14.24
N PHE A 152 15.42 -11.60 14.96
CA PHE A 152 15.20 -10.21 15.40
C PHE A 152 14.98 -9.22 14.22
N TRP A 153 15.63 -9.45 13.08
CA TRP A 153 15.50 -8.66 11.86
C TRP A 153 14.59 -9.30 10.79
N GLY A 154 13.93 -10.41 11.10
CA GLY A 154 13.20 -11.19 10.08
C GLY A 154 14.12 -11.92 9.10
N GLN A 155 15.35 -12.23 9.51
CA GLN A 155 16.36 -12.90 8.69
C GLN A 155 16.27 -14.43 8.71
N GLY A 156 15.45 -15.00 9.59
CA GLY A 156 15.33 -16.46 9.73
C GLY A 156 14.50 -17.09 8.61
N GLU A 157 14.54 -18.42 8.53
CA GLU A 157 13.78 -19.18 7.52
C GLU A 157 12.33 -19.45 7.92
N ALA A 158 12.04 -19.58 9.21
CA ALA A 158 10.67 -19.88 9.66
C ALA A 158 9.74 -18.67 9.45
N VAL A 159 8.56 -18.91 8.89
CA VAL A 159 7.45 -17.94 8.87
C VAL A 159 6.85 -17.86 10.27
N LEU A 160 6.56 -16.64 10.74
CA LEU A 160 5.89 -16.48 12.03
C LEU A 160 4.43 -16.93 11.94
N PRO A 161 3.92 -17.62 12.98
CA PRO A 161 2.55 -18.10 13.00
C PRO A 161 1.55 -16.95 13.03
N ASP A 162 0.29 -17.27 12.76
CA ASP A 162 -0.80 -16.31 12.87
C ASP A 162 -0.90 -15.71 14.28
N LEU A 163 -1.41 -14.49 14.34
CA LEU A 163 -1.72 -13.85 15.61
C LEU A 163 -2.93 -14.58 16.24
N PRO A 164 -2.98 -14.69 17.59
CA PRO A 164 -4.15 -15.26 18.24
C PRO A 164 -5.41 -14.48 17.82
N ALA A 165 -6.53 -15.18 17.74
CA ALA A 165 -7.82 -14.53 17.52
C ALA A 165 -8.01 -13.43 18.57
N ALA A 166 -8.51 -12.27 18.16
CA ALA A 166 -8.74 -11.16 19.07
C ALA A 166 -9.83 -11.53 20.08
N ASP A 167 -9.44 -12.05 21.24
CA ASP A 167 -10.32 -12.34 22.34
C ASP A 167 -10.71 -11.02 23.03
N SER A 168 -12.02 -10.78 23.11
CA SER A 168 -12.62 -9.51 23.56
C SER A 168 -12.50 -9.25 25.07
N SER A 169 -11.59 -9.95 25.76
CA SER A 169 -11.43 -9.93 27.22
C SER A 169 -10.02 -9.53 27.61
N SER A 170 -9.70 -8.27 27.32
CA SER A 170 -8.68 -7.48 28.03
C SER A 170 -9.06 -6.01 27.89
N SER A 171 -9.90 -5.55 28.81
CA SER A 171 -10.33 -4.17 28.93
C SER A 171 -9.16 -3.24 29.30
N SER A 172 -9.11 -2.12 28.56
CA SER A 172 -8.53 -0.82 28.95
C SER A 172 -7.03 -0.76 29.24
N GLY A 173 -6.23 -0.59 28.17
CA GLY A 173 -4.83 -0.17 28.26
C GLY A 173 -4.04 -0.32 26.96
N SER A 174 -4.36 0.46 25.93
CA SER A 174 -3.48 0.76 24.79
C SER A 174 -2.88 -0.41 23.98
N SER A 175 -3.70 -1.13 23.20
CA SER A 175 -3.18 -2.04 22.15
C SER A 175 -2.40 -1.29 21.06
N ALA A 176 -2.69 0.00 20.86
CA ALA A 176 -1.86 0.88 20.03
C ALA A 176 -0.52 1.24 20.71
N ALA A 177 -0.42 1.31 22.04
CA ALA A 177 0.85 1.62 22.70
C ALA A 177 1.83 0.43 22.74
N SER A 178 1.36 -0.82 22.69
CA SER A 178 2.29 -1.95 22.57
C SER A 178 2.89 -2.03 21.16
N VAL A 179 2.13 -1.65 20.14
CA VAL A 179 2.53 -1.73 18.73
C VAL A 179 3.25 -0.46 18.25
N ALA A 180 2.79 0.71 18.66
CA ALA A 180 3.37 2.03 18.39
C ALA A 180 3.67 2.75 19.72
N PRO A 181 4.78 2.42 20.39
CA PRO A 181 5.06 2.84 21.77
C PRO A 181 5.19 4.35 21.96
N LEU A 182 5.48 5.11 20.89
CA LEU A 182 5.56 6.57 20.96
C LEU A 182 4.33 7.28 20.37
N GLY A 183 3.23 6.55 20.12
CA GLY A 183 2.02 7.11 19.53
C GLY A 183 2.31 7.79 18.19
N GLN A 184 1.91 9.05 18.03
CA GLN A 184 2.06 9.79 16.78
C GLN A 184 3.51 10.01 16.34
N LEU A 185 4.47 10.05 17.29
CA LEU A 185 5.89 10.20 16.97
C LEU A 185 6.46 8.98 16.23
N GLU A 186 5.78 7.83 16.29
CA GLU A 186 6.20 6.61 15.59
C GLU A 186 6.20 6.75 14.05
N PHE A 187 5.51 7.78 13.54
CA PHE A 187 5.27 8.03 12.12
C PHE A 187 5.98 9.29 11.61
N VAL A 188 6.69 10.03 12.47
CA VAL A 188 7.25 11.35 12.11
C VAL A 188 8.27 11.27 10.96
N LEU A 189 8.93 10.12 10.78
CA LEU A 189 9.94 9.91 9.73
C LEU A 189 9.37 9.18 8.50
N ASP A 190 8.06 8.94 8.44
CA ASP A 190 7.42 8.29 7.30
C ASP A 190 7.30 9.29 6.15
N ARG A 191 8.23 9.19 5.18
CA ARG A 191 8.36 10.13 4.06
C ARG A 191 7.10 10.31 3.22
N ARG A 192 6.27 9.27 3.07
CA ARG A 192 5.02 9.36 2.29
C ARG A 192 3.93 10.13 3.03
N ARG A 193 3.91 10.06 4.37
CA ARG A 193 2.97 10.85 5.18
C ARG A 193 3.30 12.34 5.09
N GLN A 194 4.60 12.67 5.11
CA GLN A 194 5.07 14.06 4.95
C GLN A 194 4.68 14.66 3.59
N LYS A 195 4.69 13.86 2.51
CA LYS A 195 4.31 14.30 1.16
C LYS A 195 2.81 14.57 1.00
N ASN A 196 1.96 13.92 1.77
CA ASN A 196 0.51 14.13 1.72
C ASN A 196 0.04 15.34 2.56
N THR A 197 0.94 15.91 3.38
CA THR A 197 0.66 17.06 4.26
C THR A 197 1.27 18.38 3.78
N SER A 198 1.95 18.40 2.63
CA SER A 198 2.58 19.58 2.02
C SER A 198 1.85 19.97 0.74
#